data_AF-A0A4Y2JS25-F1
#
_entry.id   AF-A0A4Y2JS25-F1
#
_cell.length_a   1.000
_cell.length_b   1.000
_cell.length_c   1.000
_cell.angle_alpha   90.00
_cell.angle_beta   90.00
_cell.angle_gamma   90.00
#
_symmetry.space_group_name_H-M   'P 1'
#
loop_
_entity.id
_entity.type
_entity.pdbx_description
1 polymer ?
#
loop_
_entity_poly.entity_id
_entity_poly.type
_entity_poly.pdbx_seq_one_letter_code
_entity_poly.pdbx_strand_id
1 'polypeptide(L)'
;MPRGISLTEFKKGQAIAYRNEGKTIREIAGILKIGKSAIAEFLKNPDAHRKTKKTGRPRKLTPKEQRNLLRQLKKRGASIPTAQRESGLTHITRQTAFNYVQRSKQFQFK
;
A
#
# COMPACT_ATOMS: atom_id res chain seq x y z
N MET A 1 -13.16 -4.89 -2.00
CA MET A 1 -12.11 -5.92 -1.81
C MET A 1 -12.06 -6.80 -3.05
N PRO A 2 -10.89 -7.27 -3.53
CA PRO A 2 -10.87 -8.25 -4.62
C PRO A 2 -11.64 -9.48 -4.17
N ARG A 3 -12.62 -9.90 -4.97
CA ARG A 3 -13.43 -11.08 -4.69
C ARG A 3 -12.77 -12.26 -5.43
N GLY A 4 -12.39 -13.30 -4.69
CA GLY A 4 -11.91 -14.57 -5.26
C GLY A 4 -10.41 -14.85 -5.13
N ILE A 5 -10.06 -16.07 -5.52
CA ILE A 5 -8.72 -16.66 -5.45
C ILE A 5 -7.77 -15.89 -6.39
N SER A 6 -6.63 -15.44 -5.86
CA SER A 6 -5.57 -14.82 -6.67
C SER A 6 -4.97 -15.84 -7.65
N LEU A 7 -4.63 -15.41 -8.87
CA LEU A 7 -3.74 -16.21 -9.72
C LEU A 7 -2.40 -16.37 -8.99
N THR A 8 -2.09 -17.61 -8.61
CA THR A 8 -0.75 -18.00 -8.16
C THR A 8 0.19 -18.01 -9.35
N GLU A 9 1.48 -17.89 -9.10
CA GLU A 9 2.51 -17.88 -10.16
C GLU A 9 2.46 -19.15 -11.02
N PHE A 10 2.21 -20.31 -10.40
CA PHE A 10 1.99 -21.56 -11.11
C PHE A 10 0.81 -21.49 -12.08
N LYS A 11 -0.35 -20.98 -11.62
CA LYS A 11 -1.55 -20.82 -12.45
C LYS A 11 -1.35 -19.80 -13.58
N LYS A 12 -0.50 -18.80 -13.38
CA LYS A 12 -0.08 -17.86 -14.43
C LYS A 12 0.70 -18.57 -15.54
N GLY A 13 1.69 -19.39 -15.16
CA GLY A 13 2.46 -20.20 -16.11
C GLY A 13 1.57 -21.13 -16.93
N GLN A 14 0.65 -21.85 -16.27
CA GLN A 14 -0.32 -22.72 -16.96
C GLN A 14 -1.24 -21.94 -17.91
N ALA A 15 -1.72 -20.76 -17.51
CA ALA A 15 -2.57 -19.93 -18.36
C ALA A 15 -1.84 -19.45 -19.63
N ILE A 16 -0.53 -19.16 -19.54
CA ILE A 16 0.31 -18.81 -20.70
C ILE A 16 0.48 -20.03 -21.60
N ALA A 17 0.83 -21.19 -21.04
CA ALA A 17 1.00 -22.43 -21.81
C ALA A 17 -0.28 -22.79 -22.59
N TYR A 18 -1.44 -22.79 -21.92
CA TYR A 18 -2.71 -23.06 -22.58
C TYR A 18 -3.12 -22.01 -23.61
N ARG A 19 -2.73 -20.74 -23.42
CA ARG A 19 -2.96 -19.71 -24.42
C ARG A 19 -2.12 -19.95 -25.67
N ASN A 20 -0.87 -20.40 -25.51
CA ASN A 20 0.03 -20.75 -26.62
C ASN A 20 -0.45 -22.02 -27.36
N GLU A 21 -1.08 -22.97 -26.66
CA GLU A 21 -1.77 -24.13 -27.25
C GLU A 21 -3.06 -23.76 -28.01
N GLY A 22 -3.47 -22.48 -28.01
CA GLY A 22 -4.66 -22.02 -28.73
C GLY A 22 -5.99 -22.16 -27.98
N LYS A 23 -5.97 -22.56 -26.69
CA LYS A 23 -7.19 -22.69 -25.89
C LYS A 23 -7.86 -21.34 -25.65
N THR A 24 -9.18 -21.36 -25.58
CA THR A 24 -10.00 -20.19 -25.29
C THR A 24 -9.93 -19.84 -23.80
N ILE A 25 -10.17 -18.57 -23.47
CA ILE A 25 -10.19 -18.09 -22.08
C ILE A 25 -11.21 -18.88 -21.22
N ARG A 26 -12.32 -19.32 -21.83
CA ARG A 26 -13.37 -20.10 -21.14
C ARG A 26 -12.89 -21.50 -20.77
N GLU A 27 -12.17 -22.17 -21.66
CA GLU A 27 -11.59 -23.48 -21.40
C GLU A 27 -10.50 -23.39 -20.33
N ILE A 28 -9.61 -22.39 -20.44
CA ILE A 28 -8.57 -22.13 -19.44
C ILE A 28 -9.20 -21.87 -18.06
N ALA A 29 -10.29 -21.12 -18.01
CA ALA A 29 -11.04 -20.86 -16.78
C ALA A 29 -11.65 -22.13 -16.17
N GLY A 30 -12.18 -23.03 -17.01
CA GLY A 30 -12.70 -24.33 -16.60
C GLY A 30 -11.60 -25.24 -16.03
N ILE A 31 -10.47 -25.34 -16.73
CA ILE A 31 -9.32 -26.17 -16.33
C ILE A 31 -8.71 -25.66 -15.01
N LEU A 32 -8.44 -24.35 -14.92
CA LEU A 32 -7.75 -23.76 -13.77
C LEU A 32 -8.68 -23.48 -12.57
N LYS A 33 -10.00 -23.62 -12.76
CA LYS A 33 -11.06 -23.26 -11.82
C LYS A 33 -10.91 -21.80 -11.33
N ILE A 34 -10.65 -20.88 -12.25
CA ILE A 34 -10.50 -19.44 -11.98
C ILE A 34 -11.55 -18.67 -12.78
N GLY A 35 -12.02 -17.55 -12.24
CA GLY A 35 -12.94 -16.66 -12.96
C GLY A 35 -12.36 -16.17 -14.29
N LYS A 36 -13.18 -16.24 -15.34
CA LYS A 36 -12.83 -15.79 -16.71
C LYS A 36 -12.23 -14.38 -16.77
N SER A 37 -12.71 -13.47 -15.92
CA SER A 37 -12.24 -12.08 -15.85
C SER A 37 -10.80 -11.98 -15.37
N ALA A 38 -10.41 -12.78 -14.37
CA ALA A 38 -9.05 -12.77 -13.84
C ALA A 38 -8.02 -13.30 -14.85
N ILE A 39 -8.39 -14.33 -15.63
CA ILE A 39 -7.55 -14.85 -16.71
C ILE A 39 -7.47 -13.86 -17.87
N ALA A 40 -8.58 -13.25 -18.28
CA ALA A 40 -8.59 -12.25 -19.33
C ALA A 40 -7.75 -11.01 -18.96
N GLU A 41 -7.87 -10.51 -17.72
CA GLU A 41 -7.07 -9.40 -17.21
C GLU A 41 -5.58 -9.77 -17.15
N PHE A 42 -5.25 -10.99 -16.75
CA PHE A 42 -3.88 -11.49 -16.72
C PHE A 42 -3.28 -11.59 -18.14
N LEU A 43 -3.96 -12.25 -19.08
CA LEU A 43 -3.46 -12.44 -20.44
C LEU A 43 -3.35 -11.15 -21.25
N LYS A 44 -4.10 -10.10 -20.89
CA LYS A 44 -3.98 -8.78 -21.53
C LYS A 44 -2.60 -8.16 -21.29
N ASN A 45 -2.06 -8.30 -20.09
CA ASN A 45 -0.76 -7.75 -19.68
C ASN A 45 -0.07 -8.69 -18.68
N PRO A 46 0.49 -9.83 -19.14
CA PRO A 46 1.03 -10.85 -18.25
C PRO A 46 2.20 -10.33 -17.40
N ASP A 47 3.06 -9.50 -17.99
CA ASP A 47 4.22 -8.93 -17.30
C ASP A 47 3.83 -7.91 -16.24
N ALA A 48 2.80 -7.09 -16.46
CA ALA A 48 2.42 -6.05 -15.50
C ALA A 48 1.45 -6.55 -14.41
N HIS A 49 0.93 -7.78 -14.53
CA HIS A 49 -0.16 -8.26 -13.70
C HIS A 49 0.21 -8.30 -12.20
N ARG A 50 -0.43 -7.42 -11.43
CA ARG A 50 -0.26 -7.23 -9.98
C ARG A 50 1.16 -6.82 -9.54
N LYS A 51 1.99 -6.27 -10.42
CA LYS A 51 3.28 -5.66 -10.01
C LYS A 51 3.06 -4.39 -9.18
N THR A 52 1.95 -3.68 -9.37
CA THR A 52 1.64 -2.46 -8.62
C THR A 52 1.18 -2.80 -7.20
N LYS A 53 2.01 -2.42 -6.21
CA LYS A 53 1.65 -2.49 -4.80
C LYS A 53 0.52 -1.51 -4.52
N LYS A 54 -0.51 -1.95 -3.80
CA LYS A 54 -1.56 -1.04 -3.33
C LYS A 54 -0.94 -0.07 -2.32
N THR A 55 -0.93 1.20 -2.66
CA THR A 55 -0.66 2.27 -1.69
C THR A 55 -1.82 2.24 -0.70
N GLY A 56 -1.53 1.87 0.55
CA GLY A 56 -2.53 1.82 1.61
C GLY A 56 -3.20 3.18 1.85
N ARG A 57 -4.06 3.26 2.86
CA ARG A 57 -4.75 4.52 3.20
C ARG A 57 -3.73 5.67 3.34
N PRO A 58 -4.01 6.85 2.76
CA PRO A 58 -3.13 8.00 2.94
C PRO A 58 -2.92 8.30 4.42
N ARG A 59 -1.73 8.80 4.74
CA ARG A 59 -1.38 9.15 6.11
C ARG A 59 -2.22 10.34 6.57
N LYS A 60 -2.52 10.40 7.87
CA LYS A 60 -3.24 11.52 8.48
C LYS A 60 -2.48 12.84 8.41
N LEU A 61 -1.15 12.76 8.41
CA LEU A 61 -0.27 13.93 8.36
C LEU A 61 0.21 14.17 6.92
N THR A 62 0.00 15.39 6.42
CA THR A 62 0.59 15.84 5.16
C THR A 62 2.10 16.06 5.29
N PRO A 63 2.88 16.04 4.19
CA PRO A 63 4.32 16.29 4.24
C PRO A 63 4.70 17.65 4.86
N LYS A 64 3.83 18.67 4.69
CA LYS A 64 4.01 20.00 5.28
C LYS A 64 3.87 19.95 6.81
N GLU A 65 2.83 19.30 7.30
CA GLU A 65 2.57 19.15 8.74
C GLU A 65 3.63 18.31 9.43
N GLN A 66 4.07 17.24 8.76
CA GLN A 66 5.20 16.40 9.18
C GLN A 66 6.47 17.24 9.42
N ARG A 67 6.79 18.13 8.48
CA ARG A 67 7.96 19.02 8.58
C ARG A 67 7.80 20.06 9.69
N ASN A 68 6.62 20.67 9.80
CA ASN A 68 6.33 21.67 10.84
C ASN A 68 6.45 21.06 12.24
N LEU A 69 5.88 19.86 12.45
CA LEU A 69 5.96 19.15 13.73
C LEU A 69 7.41 18.88 14.14
N LEU A 70 8.25 18.38 13.22
CA LEU A 70 9.66 18.15 13.49
C LEU A 70 10.42 19.45 13.77
N ARG A 71 10.08 20.54 13.08
CA ARG A 71 10.69 21.86 13.33
C ARG A 71 10.36 22.38 14.73
N GLN A 72 9.10 22.25 15.19
CA GLN A 72 8.73 22.65 16.55
C GLN A 72 9.45 21.78 17.59
N LEU A 73 9.56 20.46 17.35
CA LEU A 73 10.28 19.55 18.25
C LEU A 73 11.78 19.84 18.37
N LYS A 74 12.41 20.46 17.36
CA LYS A 74 13.82 20.89 17.45
C LYS A 74 14.03 22.13 18.33
N LYS A 75 12.97 22.86 18.69
CA LYS A 75 13.09 23.99 19.62
C LYS A 75 13.37 23.46 21.03
N ARG A 76 14.18 24.19 21.81
CA ARG A 76 14.51 23.81 23.19
C ARG A 76 13.23 23.70 24.03
N GLY A 77 13.09 22.60 24.77
CA GLY A 77 11.98 22.37 25.71
C GLY A 77 10.67 21.90 25.10
N ALA A 78 10.61 21.63 23.78
CA ALA A 78 9.39 21.18 23.13
C ALA A 78 9.11 19.69 23.40
N SER A 79 7.99 19.42 24.07
CA SER A 79 7.40 18.09 24.20
C SER A 79 6.48 17.78 23.00
N ILE A 80 6.15 16.52 22.76
CA ILE A 80 5.25 16.14 21.64
C ILE A 80 3.88 16.85 21.72
N PRO A 81 3.21 16.92 22.89
CA PRO A 81 1.94 17.64 22.99
C PRO A 81 2.07 19.14 22.72
N THR A 82 3.18 19.77 23.15
CA THR A 82 3.39 21.22 22.93
C THR A 82 3.70 21.50 21.47
N ALA A 83 4.60 20.74 20.85
CA ALA A 83 4.92 20.83 19.42
C ALA A 83 3.69 20.56 18.53
N GLN A 84 2.80 19.65 18.94
CA GLN A 84 1.54 19.39 18.24
C GLN A 84 0.63 20.62 18.25
N ARG A 85 0.44 21.26 19.42
CA ARG A 85 -0.37 22.48 19.55
C ARG A 85 0.22 23.64 18.76
N GLU A 86 1.53 23.87 18.89
CA GLU A 86 2.27 24.92 18.16
C GLU A 86 2.30 24.71 16.64
N SER A 87 2.07 23.48 16.18
CA SER A 87 1.97 23.17 14.75
C SER A 87 0.54 23.28 14.21
N GLY A 88 -0.45 23.60 15.06
CA GLY A 88 -1.86 23.67 14.68
C GLY A 88 -2.49 22.30 14.40
N LEU A 89 -1.89 21.21 14.89
CA LEU A 89 -2.30 19.83 14.57
C LEU A 89 -3.35 19.30 15.56
N THR A 90 -4.47 20.01 15.73
CA THR A 90 -5.56 19.60 16.63
C THR A 90 -6.37 18.42 16.11
N HIS A 91 -6.34 18.17 14.80
CA HIS A 91 -7.08 17.09 14.15
C HIS A 91 -6.44 15.69 14.30
N ILE A 92 -5.20 15.60 14.82
CA ILE A 92 -4.53 14.33 15.10
C ILE A 92 -4.49 14.04 16.59
N THR A 93 -4.36 12.76 16.95
CA THR A 93 -4.10 12.39 18.34
C THR A 93 -2.62 12.52 18.67
N ARG A 94 -2.30 12.75 19.95
CA ARG A 94 -0.92 12.71 20.48
C ARG A 94 -0.19 11.44 20.04
N GLN A 95 -0.86 10.30 20.06
CA GLN A 95 -0.28 9.02 19.65
C GLN A 95 0.12 9.00 18.16
N THR A 96 -0.68 9.64 17.30
CA THR A 96 -0.35 9.77 15.86
C THR A 96 0.92 10.58 15.66
N ALA A 97 1.06 11.70 16.40
CA ALA A 97 2.27 12.51 16.41
C ALA A 97 3.47 11.72 16.94
N PHE A 98 3.33 11.02 18.07
CA PHE A 98 4.38 10.18 18.64
C PHE A 98 4.86 9.10 17.66
N ASN A 99 3.93 8.33 17.08
CA ASN A 99 4.24 7.28 16.11
C ASN A 99 5.01 7.81 14.90
N TYR A 100 4.67 9.01 14.44
CA TYR A 100 5.38 9.67 13.34
C TYR A 100 6.81 10.04 13.75
N VAL A 101 7.00 10.68 14.91
CA VAL A 101 8.33 11.11 15.38
C VAL A 101 9.24 9.90 15.61
N GLN A 102 8.74 8.85 16.24
CA GLN A 102 9.49 7.58 16.43
C GLN A 102 9.94 6.99 15.08
N ARG A 103 9.04 6.93 14.09
CA ARG A 103 9.36 6.43 12.75
C ARG A 103 10.35 7.31 12.00
N SER A 104 10.41 8.61 12.29
CA SER A 104 11.32 9.54 11.62
C SER A 104 12.79 9.27 11.96
N LYS A 105 13.07 8.57 13.07
CA LYS A 105 14.43 8.30 13.60
C LYS A 105 15.29 9.55 13.86
N GLN A 106 14.71 10.75 13.79
CA GLN A 106 15.41 12.02 13.99
C GLN A 106 15.54 12.40 15.47
N PHE A 107 14.77 11.74 16.35
CA PHE A 107 14.75 11.98 17.78
C PHE A 107 14.79 10.63 18.50
N GLN A 108 15.71 10.49 19.46
CA GLN A 108 15.76 9.36 20.37
C GLN A 108 15.19 9.86 21.71
N PHE A 109 14.04 9.33 22.10
CA PHE A 109 13.53 9.54 23.45
C PHE A 109 14.25 8.52 24.33
N LYS A 110 15.05 9.02 25.29
CA LYS A 110 15.65 8.17 26.33
C LYS A 110 14.57 7.68 27.28
#